data_AF-A0A1P8YLT2-F1
#
_entry.id   AF-A0A1P8YLT2-F1
#
_cell.length_a   1.000
_cell.length_b   1.000
_cell.length_c   1.000
_cell.angle_alpha   90.00
_cell.angle_beta   90.00
_cell.angle_gamma   90.00
#
_symmetry.space_group_name_H-M   'P 1'
#
loop_
_entity.id
_entity.type
_entity.pdbx_description
1 polymer ?
#
loop_
_entity_poly.entity_id
_entity_poly.type
_entity_poly.pdbx_seq_one_letter_code
_entity_poly.pdbx_strand_id
1 'polypeptide(L)'
;MGLPTYAFDHTRYWMNTGGFAVDPESLGQAVAGHPLLGAVVSLPDTGGVVVTGRLSLQTQPWLVDCRVNGVALFPATGLVEVVIRAGDETGTPYLRELTVLTPLLLPEDGARYVQVVVGAADHDSGDRAVTVYSRRDTGAGEWLLHARGALTAADMICEDAESKWEQWPPVGALQVDVVGLYENFAEVGHEYGPVFQGLQKIWRRGDEMFVQAGLPADTVNGFGLHPALLDAVLQVLILDPATGAVPRLPFAWERVRLAAVGAQSVRARITKTASGVAVEVVDESGRSVLSIGQLSLREIAAGQLDTSTRAGDPLLRVDWKPVAANAGVNTVSYQAWSDVAGIESGETAPVAPLVVLDLRDTTAAARSVTTADAAVAGVHARVSSVLAVVQQFTAAERFASSTLLVLTSGAVAVASGAVSDLAAAAVWGLMRSAQSEVPGRFVLADIDTAGGLAGEGTAALLTAVLAVGEPQMAVRAGALFVPRLQRISALAVSPEEVPVAERVAGGTVVITGGTGGWVRCWPGIWCPVTGCDRWCWPVGVARTRLVPAS
;
A
#
# COMPACT_ATOMS: atom_id res chain seq x y z
N MET A 1 42.16 -5.38 25.29
CA MET A 1 41.16 -6.48 25.30
C MET A 1 40.08 -6.06 26.28
N GLY A 2 38.93 -5.61 25.79
CA GLY A 2 37.79 -5.23 26.63
C GLY A 2 37.06 -6.49 27.09
N LEU A 3 36.80 -6.57 28.40
CA LEU A 3 35.99 -7.67 28.96
C LEU A 3 34.53 -7.51 28.48
N PRO A 4 33.82 -8.62 28.19
CA PRO A 4 32.43 -8.55 27.78
C PRO A 4 31.57 -7.99 28.91
N THR A 5 30.64 -7.11 28.57
CA THR A 5 29.66 -6.58 29.52
C THR A 5 28.69 -7.68 29.94
N TYR A 6 28.16 -7.55 31.16
CA TYR A 6 27.20 -8.47 31.78
C TYR A 6 26.09 -8.90 30.81
N ALA A 7 25.85 -10.20 30.69
CA ALA A 7 24.76 -10.75 29.90
C ALA A 7 23.44 -10.43 30.60
N PHE A 8 22.73 -9.42 30.11
CA PHE A 8 21.38 -9.13 30.60
C PHE A 8 20.47 -10.34 30.31
N ASP A 9 19.75 -10.80 31.32
CA ASP A 9 18.66 -11.74 31.14
C ASP A 9 17.56 -11.02 30.35
N HIS A 10 17.37 -11.40 29.08
CA HIS A 10 16.49 -10.74 28.12
C HIS A 10 14.99 -11.04 28.37
N THR A 11 14.61 -11.22 29.63
CA THR A 11 13.22 -11.39 30.02
C THR A 11 12.52 -10.03 30.00
N ARG A 12 11.52 -9.88 29.12
CA ARG A 12 10.71 -8.65 28.99
C ARG A 12 9.81 -8.48 30.22
N TYR A 13 10.13 -7.53 31.08
CA TYR A 13 9.27 -7.09 32.18
C TYR A 13 8.62 -5.72 31.85
N TRP A 14 7.69 -5.72 30.90
CA TRP A 14 6.81 -4.56 30.66
C TRP A 14 5.45 -4.83 31.30
N MET A 15 4.85 -3.80 31.92
CA MET A 15 3.42 -3.83 32.23
C MET A 15 2.70 -3.95 30.88
N ASN A 16 2.09 -5.10 30.64
CA ASN A 16 1.21 -5.31 29.51
C ASN A 16 -0.05 -4.50 29.81
N THR A 17 -0.02 -3.19 29.53
CA THR A 17 -1.23 -2.39 29.43
C THR A 17 -1.88 -2.83 28.13
N GLY A 18 -2.53 -4.00 28.14
CA GLY A 18 -3.59 -4.29 27.19
C GLY A 18 -4.55 -3.13 27.34
N GLY A 19 -4.50 -2.19 26.39
CA GLY A 19 -5.31 -0.98 26.43
C GLY A 19 -6.72 -1.41 26.74
N PHE A 20 -7.32 -0.85 27.79
CA PHE A 20 -8.62 -1.22 28.34
C PHE A 20 -9.48 -1.84 27.24
N ALA A 21 -9.58 -3.17 27.22
CA ALA A 21 -10.56 -3.82 26.38
C ALA A 21 -11.88 -3.36 26.96
N VAL A 22 -12.44 -2.30 26.37
CA VAL A 22 -13.75 -1.80 26.77
C VAL A 22 -14.67 -2.97 26.56
N ASP A 23 -15.25 -3.45 27.65
CA ASP A 23 -16.24 -4.50 27.63
C ASP A 23 -17.35 -4.06 26.66
N PRO A 24 -17.63 -4.83 25.59
CA PRO A 24 -18.68 -4.49 24.63
C PRO A 24 -20.01 -4.12 25.30
N GLU A 25 -20.33 -4.78 26.42
CA GLU A 25 -21.56 -4.53 27.16
C GLU A 25 -21.63 -3.10 27.72
N SER A 26 -20.49 -2.53 28.13
CA SER A 26 -20.41 -1.14 28.59
C SER A 26 -20.69 -0.10 27.49
N LEU A 27 -20.61 -0.52 26.22
CA LEU A 27 -20.98 0.27 25.03
C LEU A 27 -22.38 -0.10 24.51
N GLY A 28 -23.14 -0.89 25.26
CA GLY A 28 -24.47 -1.39 24.87
C GLY A 28 -24.42 -2.39 23.71
N GLN A 29 -23.29 -3.07 23.49
CA GLN A 29 -23.10 -4.08 22.46
C GLN A 29 -22.97 -5.48 23.09
N ALA A 30 -23.27 -6.52 22.34
CA ALA A 30 -23.12 -7.89 22.83
C ALA A 30 -21.68 -8.41 22.61
N VAL A 31 -21.21 -9.29 23.49
CA VAL A 31 -19.91 -9.97 23.36
C VAL A 31 -20.01 -11.07 22.31
N ALA A 32 -19.10 -11.08 21.33
CA ALA A 32 -19.14 -12.08 20.26
C ALA A 32 -18.62 -13.47 20.69
N GLY A 33 -17.97 -13.61 21.84
CA GLY A 33 -17.57 -14.91 22.39
C GLY A 33 -16.66 -15.73 21.47
N HIS A 34 -15.83 -15.08 20.64
CA HIS A 34 -15.03 -15.72 19.61
C HIS A 34 -13.58 -15.17 19.63
N PRO A 35 -12.52 -15.99 19.44
CA PRO A 35 -11.13 -15.54 19.61
C PRO A 35 -10.69 -14.40 18.67
N LEU A 36 -11.37 -14.20 17.55
CA LEU A 36 -11.07 -13.15 16.57
C LEU A 36 -12.08 -11.98 16.57
N LEU A 37 -13.21 -12.13 17.24
CA LEU A 37 -14.33 -11.18 17.19
C LEU A 37 -14.70 -10.75 18.61
N GLY A 38 -14.76 -9.43 18.83
CA GLY A 38 -14.99 -8.85 20.16
C GLY A 38 -16.45 -8.50 20.43
N ALA A 39 -17.13 -7.85 19.48
CA ALA A 39 -18.46 -7.28 19.69
C ALA A 39 -19.41 -7.51 18.53
N VAL A 40 -20.70 -7.67 18.85
CA VAL A 40 -21.83 -7.76 17.92
C VAL A 40 -22.68 -6.50 18.04
N VAL A 41 -22.92 -5.82 16.92
CA VAL A 41 -23.77 -4.65 16.80
C VAL A 41 -25.02 -5.04 16.00
N SER A 42 -26.18 -5.06 16.65
CA SER A 42 -27.45 -5.33 15.96
C SER A 42 -27.87 -4.15 15.08
N LEU A 43 -28.47 -4.44 13.93
CA LEU A 43 -29.03 -3.46 13.00
C LEU A 43 -30.57 -3.54 13.03
N PRO A 44 -31.26 -2.72 13.84
CA PRO A 44 -32.70 -2.88 14.09
C PRO A 44 -33.57 -2.65 12.85
N ASP A 45 -33.08 -1.90 11.87
CA ASP A 45 -33.76 -1.58 10.62
C ASP A 45 -33.86 -2.78 9.66
N THR A 46 -32.83 -3.62 9.66
CA THR A 46 -32.67 -4.75 8.74
C THR A 46 -32.80 -6.11 9.44
N GLY A 47 -32.74 -6.12 10.78
CA GLY A 47 -32.58 -7.34 11.57
C GLY A 47 -31.27 -8.07 11.27
N GLY A 48 -30.27 -7.36 10.74
CA GLY A 48 -28.91 -7.85 10.49
C GLY A 48 -27.97 -7.54 11.64
N VAL A 49 -26.68 -7.82 11.46
CA VAL A 49 -25.63 -7.54 12.45
C VAL A 49 -24.33 -7.08 11.81
N VAL A 50 -23.54 -6.32 12.58
CA VAL A 50 -22.12 -6.09 12.32
C VAL A 50 -21.31 -6.72 13.44
N VAL A 51 -20.50 -7.72 13.11
CA VAL A 51 -19.58 -8.36 14.07
C VAL A 51 -18.19 -7.81 13.86
N THR A 52 -17.55 -7.34 14.93
CA THR A 52 -16.31 -6.57 14.86
C THR A 52 -15.15 -7.30 15.54
N GLY A 53 -13.95 -7.14 15.00
CA GLY A 53 -12.73 -7.76 15.51
C GLY A 53 -11.48 -6.92 15.26
N ARG A 54 -10.37 -7.33 15.89
CA ARG A 54 -9.05 -6.72 15.70
C ARG A 54 -8.01 -7.82 15.49
N LEU A 55 -7.44 -7.86 14.29
CA LEU A 55 -6.42 -8.84 13.89
C LEU A 55 -5.03 -8.21 13.93
N SER A 56 -4.10 -8.83 14.64
CA SER A 56 -2.69 -8.45 14.64
C SER A 56 -1.81 -9.65 14.97
N LEU A 57 -0.59 -9.66 14.43
CA LEU A 57 0.38 -10.71 14.75
C LEU A 57 0.82 -10.67 16.23
N GLN A 58 0.63 -9.53 16.91
CA GLN A 58 0.96 -9.40 18.33
C GLN A 58 -0.10 -10.03 19.25
N THR A 59 -1.38 -9.88 18.91
CA THR A 59 -2.49 -10.43 19.71
C THR A 59 -2.81 -11.87 19.32
N GLN A 60 -2.65 -12.22 18.04
CA GLN A 60 -2.86 -13.57 17.52
C GLN A 60 -1.56 -14.07 16.86
N PRO A 61 -0.56 -14.49 17.65
CA PRO A 61 0.77 -14.83 17.14
C PRO A 61 0.76 -15.97 16.14
N TRP A 62 -0.17 -16.91 16.25
CA TRP A 62 -0.33 -18.01 15.29
C TRP A 62 -0.64 -17.54 13.86
N LEU A 63 -1.12 -16.31 13.64
CA LEU A 63 -1.35 -15.78 12.30
C LEU A 63 -0.05 -15.49 11.53
N VAL A 64 1.10 -15.41 12.21
CA VAL A 64 2.41 -15.22 11.56
C VAL A 64 2.81 -16.44 10.71
N ASP A 65 2.25 -17.59 11.04
CA ASP A 65 2.56 -18.90 10.46
C ASP A 65 1.84 -19.13 9.12
N CYS A 66 1.06 -18.17 8.61
CA CYS A 66 0.44 -18.25 7.29
C CYS A 66 0.99 -17.14 6.39
N ARG A 67 1.99 -17.49 5.58
CA ARG A 67 2.63 -16.57 4.65
C ARG A 67 2.55 -17.08 3.22
N VAL A 68 2.37 -16.15 2.29
CA VAL A 68 2.57 -16.40 0.86
C VAL A 68 3.55 -15.39 0.30
N ASN A 69 4.63 -15.86 -0.32
CA ASN A 69 5.74 -15.05 -0.82
C ASN A 69 6.24 -14.03 0.23
N GLY A 70 6.50 -14.50 1.45
CA GLY A 70 6.96 -13.70 2.58
C GLY A 70 5.91 -12.80 3.24
N VAL A 71 4.68 -12.71 2.74
CA VAL A 71 3.64 -11.80 3.26
C VAL A 71 2.66 -12.54 4.16
N ALA A 72 2.51 -12.08 5.41
CA ALA A 72 1.53 -12.62 6.35
C ALA A 72 0.09 -12.25 5.92
N LEU A 73 -0.79 -13.25 5.91
CA LEU A 73 -2.18 -13.10 5.51
C LEU A 73 -3.12 -13.77 6.49
N PHE A 74 -4.32 -13.22 6.60
CA PHE A 74 -5.41 -13.92 7.28
C PHE A 74 -5.95 -15.00 6.34
N PRO A 75 -5.94 -16.28 6.76
CA PRO A 75 -6.26 -17.39 5.87
C PRO A 75 -7.71 -17.31 5.41
N ALA A 76 -7.98 -17.80 4.19
CA ALA A 76 -9.35 -17.85 3.66
C ALA A 76 -10.28 -18.72 4.52
N THR A 77 -9.74 -19.76 5.18
CA THR A 77 -10.46 -20.56 6.18
C THR A 77 -10.86 -19.73 7.41
N GLY A 78 -10.08 -18.70 7.76
CA GLY A 78 -10.42 -17.73 8.78
C GLY A 78 -11.58 -16.83 8.38
N LEU A 79 -11.70 -16.48 7.09
CA LEU A 79 -12.87 -15.74 6.57
C LEU A 79 -14.14 -16.58 6.67
N VAL A 80 -14.07 -17.87 6.35
CA VAL A 80 -15.20 -18.80 6.51
C VAL A 80 -15.64 -18.90 7.97
N GLU A 81 -14.69 -19.08 8.89
CA GLU A 81 -14.93 -19.15 10.33
C GLU A 81 -15.67 -17.90 10.88
N VAL A 82 -15.17 -16.69 10.59
CA VAL A 82 -15.80 -15.46 11.10
C VAL A 82 -17.16 -15.19 10.46
N VAL A 83 -17.38 -15.65 9.23
CA VAL A 83 -18.66 -15.51 8.53
C VAL A 83 -19.71 -16.46 9.09
N ILE A 84 -19.36 -17.73 9.35
CA ILE A 84 -20.26 -18.70 10.00
C ILE A 84 -20.64 -18.18 11.39
N ARG A 85 -19.65 -17.75 12.19
CA ARG A 85 -19.90 -17.17 13.50
C ARG A 85 -20.83 -15.95 13.43
N ALA A 86 -20.69 -15.09 12.44
CA ALA A 86 -21.61 -13.97 12.25
C ALA A 86 -23.02 -14.40 11.83
N GLY A 87 -23.15 -15.48 11.07
CA GLY A 87 -24.43 -16.06 10.68
C GLY A 87 -25.21 -16.68 11.85
N ASP A 88 -24.51 -17.19 12.88
CA ASP A 88 -25.14 -17.68 14.11
C ASP A 88 -25.95 -16.58 14.83
N GLU A 89 -25.50 -15.32 14.78
CA GLU A 89 -26.20 -14.18 15.37
C GLU A 89 -27.55 -13.88 14.71
N THR A 90 -27.74 -14.32 13.46
CA THR A 90 -28.95 -14.07 12.68
C THR A 90 -29.75 -15.35 12.40
N GLY A 91 -29.38 -16.48 13.01
CA GLY A 91 -30.04 -17.77 12.79
C GLY A 91 -29.86 -18.32 11.37
N THR A 92 -28.81 -17.89 10.67
CA THR A 92 -28.44 -18.34 9.31
C THR A 92 -27.03 -18.92 9.34
N PRO A 93 -26.82 -20.08 10.00
CA PRO A 93 -25.48 -20.60 10.33
C PRO A 93 -24.75 -21.22 9.13
N TYR A 94 -25.44 -21.43 8.01
CA TYR A 94 -24.86 -22.11 6.85
C TYR A 94 -24.40 -21.10 5.80
N LEU A 95 -23.20 -21.32 5.28
CA LEU A 95 -22.63 -20.50 4.22
C LEU A 95 -23.06 -21.07 2.87
N ARG A 96 -24.00 -20.42 2.20
CA ARG A 96 -24.39 -20.81 0.85
C ARG A 96 -23.25 -20.57 -0.12
N GLU A 97 -22.68 -19.38 -0.08
CA GLU A 97 -21.55 -19.02 -0.93
C GLU A 97 -20.68 -17.94 -0.28
N LEU A 98 -19.38 -17.96 -0.57
CA LEU A 98 -18.44 -16.90 -0.22
C LEU A 98 -17.39 -16.78 -1.30
N THR A 99 -17.21 -15.57 -1.82
CA THR A 99 -16.14 -15.23 -2.75
C THR A 99 -15.14 -14.29 -2.09
N VAL A 100 -13.87 -14.69 -2.05
CA VAL A 100 -12.74 -13.88 -1.56
C VAL A 100 -12.25 -12.97 -2.68
N LEU A 101 -12.53 -11.68 -2.59
CA LEU A 101 -12.18 -10.70 -3.61
C LEU A 101 -10.71 -10.31 -3.51
N THR A 102 -10.24 -9.99 -2.31
CA THR A 102 -8.89 -9.48 -2.05
C THR A 102 -8.32 -10.10 -0.76
N PRO A 103 -7.09 -10.65 -0.76
CA PRO A 103 -6.46 -11.18 0.44
C PRO A 103 -6.41 -10.14 1.57
N LEU A 104 -6.67 -10.58 2.81
CA LEU A 104 -6.55 -9.72 4.00
C LEU A 104 -5.14 -9.83 4.54
N LEU A 105 -4.30 -8.85 4.23
CA LEU A 105 -2.90 -8.83 4.65
C LEU A 105 -2.73 -8.28 6.06
N LEU A 106 -1.92 -8.97 6.84
CA LEU A 106 -1.61 -8.62 8.23
C LEU A 106 -0.24 -7.93 8.27
N PRO A 107 -0.17 -6.69 8.78
CA PRO A 107 1.11 -6.00 8.88
C PRO A 107 1.97 -6.63 9.98
N GLU A 108 3.30 -6.58 9.82
CA GLU A 108 4.26 -6.98 10.88
C GLU A 108 4.03 -6.16 12.16
N ASP A 109 3.75 -4.86 11.98
CA ASP A 109 3.45 -3.91 13.05
C ASP A 109 2.02 -3.35 12.94
N GLY A 110 1.33 -3.28 14.08
CA GLY A 110 -0.02 -2.74 14.18
C GLY A 110 -1.11 -3.80 13.92
N ALA A 111 -2.31 -3.34 13.56
CA ALA A 111 -3.47 -4.21 13.43
C ALA A 111 -4.40 -3.82 12.27
N ARG A 112 -5.33 -4.73 11.97
CA ARG A 112 -6.48 -4.52 11.11
C ARG A 112 -7.75 -4.62 11.97
N TYR A 113 -8.57 -3.57 11.95
CA TYR A 113 -9.96 -3.69 12.35
C TYR A 113 -10.71 -4.47 11.28
N VAL A 114 -11.56 -5.39 11.70
CA VAL A 114 -12.36 -6.24 10.82
C VAL A 114 -13.84 -6.06 11.15
N GLN A 115 -14.67 -6.03 10.12
CA GLN A 115 -16.12 -6.05 10.23
C GLN A 115 -16.69 -7.14 9.33
N VAL A 116 -17.51 -8.01 9.91
CA VAL A 116 -18.38 -8.93 9.18
C VAL A 116 -19.78 -8.35 9.25
N VAL A 117 -20.34 -7.98 8.11
CA VAL A 117 -21.65 -7.35 8.00
C VAL A 117 -22.62 -8.35 7.40
N VAL A 118 -23.64 -8.73 8.17
CA VAL A 118 -24.75 -9.57 7.73
C VAL A 118 -25.96 -8.66 7.52
N GLY A 119 -26.45 -8.62 6.29
CA GLY A 119 -27.54 -7.74 5.87
C GLY A 119 -28.94 -8.25 6.26
N ALA A 120 -29.94 -7.55 5.73
CA ALA A 120 -31.34 -7.97 5.83
C ALA A 120 -31.55 -9.36 5.23
N ALA A 121 -32.55 -10.09 5.75
CA ALA A 121 -33.03 -11.29 5.10
C ALA A 121 -33.75 -10.90 3.79
N ASP A 122 -33.40 -11.59 2.72
CA ASP A 122 -34.13 -11.56 1.47
C ASP A 122 -35.55 -12.09 1.68
N HIS A 123 -36.53 -11.41 1.07
CA HIS A 123 -37.94 -11.65 1.34
C HIS A 123 -38.40 -13.04 0.89
N ASP A 124 -37.83 -13.55 -0.21
CA ASP A 124 -38.31 -14.78 -0.84
C ASP A 124 -37.52 -15.99 -0.36
N SER A 125 -36.20 -15.88 -0.26
CA SER A 125 -35.31 -16.98 0.14
C SER A 125 -35.04 -17.05 1.64
N GLY A 126 -35.19 -15.95 2.37
CA GLY A 126 -34.74 -15.82 3.77
C GLY A 126 -33.22 -15.69 3.91
N ASP A 127 -32.49 -15.60 2.81
CA ASP A 127 -31.04 -15.55 2.79
C ASP A 127 -30.50 -14.18 3.19
N ARG A 128 -29.32 -14.16 3.78
CA ARG A 128 -28.68 -12.90 4.20
C ARG A 128 -27.38 -12.69 3.47
N ALA A 129 -27.27 -11.56 2.77
CA ALA A 129 -25.99 -11.15 2.21
C ALA A 129 -24.97 -10.94 3.33
N VAL A 130 -23.73 -11.39 3.12
CA VAL A 130 -22.63 -11.19 4.07
C VAL A 130 -21.42 -10.59 3.37
N THR A 131 -20.74 -9.66 4.05
CA THR A 131 -19.52 -9.03 3.56
C THR A 131 -18.49 -8.91 4.67
N VAL A 132 -17.21 -9.03 4.33
CA VAL A 132 -16.08 -8.91 5.27
C VAL A 132 -15.19 -7.76 4.84
N TYR A 133 -15.01 -6.78 5.73
CA TYR A 133 -14.18 -5.61 5.51
C TYR A 133 -13.01 -5.56 6.49
N SER A 134 -11.92 -4.90 6.09
CA SER A 134 -10.90 -4.47 7.04
C SER A 134 -10.42 -3.05 6.82
N ARG A 135 -9.88 -2.44 7.88
CA ARG A 135 -9.24 -1.12 7.86
C ARG A 135 -8.04 -1.10 8.80
N ARG A 136 -7.08 -0.22 8.54
CA ARG A 136 -5.94 0.03 9.43
C ARG A 136 -6.38 0.50 10.83
N ASP A 137 -5.68 0.03 11.85
CA ASP A 137 -5.81 0.46 13.24
C ASP A 137 -5.10 1.81 13.52
N THR A 138 -5.41 2.82 12.71
CA THR A 138 -4.95 4.21 12.92
C THR A 138 -6.10 5.21 12.87
N GLY A 139 -7.35 4.72 12.78
CA GLY A 139 -8.56 5.51 12.62
C GLY A 139 -8.71 6.18 11.25
N ALA A 140 -7.62 6.42 10.53
CA ALA A 140 -7.58 6.96 9.18
C ALA A 140 -7.48 5.84 8.12
N GLY A 141 -8.38 5.84 7.14
CA GLY A 141 -8.37 4.90 6.02
C GLY A 141 -9.78 4.52 5.55
N GLU A 142 -9.88 4.02 4.32
CA GLU A 142 -11.10 3.43 3.77
C GLU A 142 -11.22 1.96 4.19
N TRP A 143 -12.45 1.47 4.26
CA TRP A 143 -12.72 0.04 4.46
C TRP A 143 -12.47 -0.70 3.15
N LEU A 144 -11.64 -1.75 3.20
CA LEU A 144 -11.38 -2.63 2.07
C LEU A 144 -12.26 -3.87 2.17
N LEU A 145 -13.00 -4.19 1.09
CA LEU A 145 -13.81 -5.40 1.00
C LEU A 145 -12.91 -6.61 0.68
N HIS A 146 -12.94 -7.61 1.54
CA HIS A 146 -12.17 -8.85 1.39
C HIS A 146 -13.00 -10.00 0.84
N ALA A 147 -14.23 -10.14 1.30
CA ALA A 147 -15.11 -11.22 0.87
C ALA A 147 -16.58 -10.78 0.85
N ARG A 148 -17.36 -11.41 -0.04
CA ARG A 148 -18.83 -11.25 -0.11
C ARG A 148 -19.48 -12.59 -0.37
N GLY A 149 -20.71 -12.77 0.10
CA GLY A 149 -21.42 -14.03 -0.04
C GLY A 149 -22.84 -13.99 0.49
N ALA A 150 -23.40 -15.17 0.74
CA ALA A 150 -24.74 -15.33 1.29
C ALA A 150 -24.78 -16.43 2.36
N LEU A 151 -25.53 -16.17 3.43
CA LEU A 151 -25.83 -17.08 4.53
C LEU A 151 -27.28 -17.57 4.43
N THR A 152 -27.56 -18.75 4.98
CA THR A 152 -28.91 -19.33 4.99
C THR A 152 -29.22 -20.11 6.26
N ALA A 153 -30.51 -20.19 6.57
CA ALA A 153 -31.06 -21.07 7.60
C ALA A 153 -31.39 -22.47 7.05
N ALA A 154 -31.53 -22.61 5.73
CA ALA A 154 -31.83 -23.90 5.10
C ALA A 154 -30.62 -24.82 5.24
N ASP A 155 -30.78 -25.95 5.92
CA ASP A 155 -29.71 -26.94 6.04
C ASP A 155 -29.41 -27.52 4.65
N MET A 156 -28.21 -27.26 4.15
CA MET A 156 -27.75 -27.68 2.83
C MET A 156 -27.07 -29.05 2.93
N ILE A 157 -27.76 -30.01 3.56
CA ILE A 157 -27.26 -31.38 3.75
C ILE A 157 -26.91 -31.95 2.38
N CYS A 158 -25.64 -32.32 2.18
CA CYS A 158 -25.31 -33.29 1.15
C CYS A 158 -25.84 -34.63 1.65
N GLU A 159 -26.91 -35.17 1.05
CA GLU A 159 -27.52 -36.45 1.45
C GLU A 159 -26.50 -37.62 1.46
N ASP A 160 -25.37 -37.47 0.75
CA ASP A 160 -24.27 -38.43 0.74
C ASP A 160 -23.30 -38.31 1.95
N ALA A 161 -23.34 -37.22 2.72
CA ALA A 161 -22.38 -36.92 3.80
C ALA A 161 -22.58 -37.75 5.08
N GLU A 162 -23.70 -38.47 5.21
CA GLU A 162 -23.88 -39.46 6.28
C GLU A 162 -23.16 -40.80 5.98
N SER A 163 -22.48 -40.91 4.83
CA SER A 163 -21.79 -42.12 4.41
C SER A 163 -20.45 -42.34 5.12
N LYS A 164 -20.51 -43.03 6.26
CA LYS A 164 -19.84 -44.34 6.46
C LYS A 164 -18.38 -44.45 5.98
N TRP A 165 -17.45 -43.77 6.64
CA TRP A 165 -16.04 -44.15 6.56
C TRP A 165 -15.80 -45.31 7.53
N GLU A 166 -16.38 -46.48 7.26
CA GLU A 166 -16.38 -47.63 8.18
C GLU A 166 -14.95 -48.10 8.54
N GLN A 167 -13.93 -47.72 7.76
CA GLN A 167 -12.54 -48.08 7.97
C GLN A 167 -11.56 -46.93 7.64
N TRP A 168 -10.56 -46.73 8.51
CA TRP A 168 -9.46 -45.78 8.33
C TRP A 168 -8.10 -46.46 8.56
N PRO A 169 -7.09 -46.28 7.67
CA PRO A 169 -7.16 -45.56 6.40
C PRO A 169 -8.13 -46.20 5.39
N PRO A 170 -8.63 -45.45 4.40
CA PRO A 170 -9.59 -45.97 3.43
C PRO A 170 -9.03 -47.14 2.61
N VAL A 171 -9.84 -48.17 2.40
CA VAL A 171 -9.46 -49.35 1.62
C VAL A 171 -9.09 -48.95 0.19
N GLY A 172 -7.96 -49.48 -0.28
CA GLY A 172 -7.45 -49.23 -1.63
C GLY A 172 -6.80 -47.86 -1.83
N ALA A 173 -6.65 -47.05 -0.78
CA ALA A 173 -5.91 -45.79 -0.85
C ALA A 173 -4.42 -46.03 -0.59
N LEU A 174 -3.57 -45.46 -1.44
CA LEU A 174 -2.11 -45.52 -1.33
C LEU A 174 -1.63 -44.33 -0.49
N GLN A 175 -0.75 -44.58 0.46
CA GLN A 175 -0.17 -43.53 1.28
C GLN A 175 0.75 -42.65 0.42
N VAL A 176 0.60 -41.33 0.57
CA VAL A 176 1.48 -40.32 -0.04
C VAL A 176 2.47 -39.88 1.02
N ASP A 177 3.75 -39.79 0.65
CA ASP A 177 4.80 -39.33 1.55
C ASP A 177 4.62 -37.83 1.85
N VAL A 178 4.80 -37.48 3.13
CA VAL A 178 4.70 -36.10 3.64
C VAL A 178 6.06 -35.56 4.09
N VAL A 179 7.13 -36.35 3.99
CA VAL A 179 8.49 -35.91 4.28
C VAL A 179 8.91 -34.83 3.27
N GLY A 180 9.44 -33.70 3.76
CA GLY A 180 9.86 -32.58 2.91
C GLY A 180 8.70 -31.75 2.34
N LEU A 181 7.46 -32.02 2.74
CA LEU A 181 6.28 -31.42 2.12
C LEU A 181 6.20 -29.90 2.31
N TYR A 182 6.52 -29.42 3.52
CA TYR A 182 6.46 -27.99 3.82
C TYR A 182 7.60 -27.20 3.18
N GLU A 183 8.77 -27.81 3.02
CA GLU A 183 9.86 -27.27 2.22
C GLU A 183 9.44 -27.11 0.75
N ASN A 184 8.80 -28.12 0.17
CA ASN A 184 8.27 -28.06 -1.19
C ASN A 184 7.18 -26.98 -1.35
N PHE A 185 6.32 -26.80 -0.35
CA PHE A 185 5.34 -25.71 -0.33
C PHE A 185 6.02 -24.33 -0.31
N ALA A 186 7.09 -24.18 0.46
CA ALA A 186 7.85 -22.92 0.51
C ALA A 186 8.50 -22.59 -0.84
N GLU A 187 8.97 -23.60 -1.60
CA GLU A 187 9.52 -23.40 -2.96
C GLU A 187 8.51 -22.80 -3.95
N VAL A 188 7.22 -23.08 -3.79
CA VAL A 188 6.13 -22.50 -4.59
C VAL A 188 5.47 -21.29 -3.91
N GLY A 189 6.10 -20.76 -2.86
CA GLY A 189 5.71 -19.53 -2.19
C GLY A 189 4.75 -19.68 -1.02
N HIS A 190 4.40 -20.90 -0.60
CA HIS A 190 3.57 -21.16 0.57
C HIS A 190 4.42 -21.44 1.81
N GLU A 191 4.58 -20.44 2.66
CA GLU A 191 5.42 -20.49 3.86
C GLU A 191 4.54 -20.72 5.10
N TYR A 192 4.44 -21.99 5.52
CA TYR A 192 3.68 -22.39 6.70
C TYR A 192 4.57 -22.55 7.93
N GLY A 193 4.20 -21.88 9.02
CA GLY A 193 4.82 -22.04 10.34
C GLY A 193 4.12 -23.10 11.20
N PRO A 194 4.60 -23.36 12.43
CA PRO A 194 4.23 -24.52 13.24
C PRO A 194 2.73 -24.77 13.42
N VAL A 195 1.91 -23.73 13.59
CA VAL A 195 0.46 -23.90 13.80
C VAL A 195 -0.26 -24.33 12.50
N PHE A 196 0.26 -23.93 11.34
CA PHE A 196 -0.28 -24.33 10.03
C PHE A 196 0.34 -25.61 9.48
N GLN A 197 1.39 -26.14 10.13
CA GLN A 197 2.00 -27.42 9.77
C GLN A 197 1.26 -28.63 10.34
N GLY A 198 -0.08 -28.61 10.24
CA GLY A 198 -0.96 -29.60 10.88
C GLY A 198 -1.18 -30.88 10.07
N LEU A 199 -0.65 -31.00 8.86
CA LEU A 199 -0.88 -32.13 7.96
C LEU A 199 -0.04 -33.35 8.40
N GLN A 200 -0.70 -34.43 8.84
CA GLN A 200 -0.02 -35.58 9.44
C GLN A 200 0.14 -36.74 8.46
N LYS A 201 -0.92 -37.08 7.72
CA LYS A 201 -0.92 -38.21 6.79
C LYS A 201 -1.85 -37.93 5.61
N ILE A 202 -1.45 -38.45 4.44
CA ILE A 202 -2.20 -38.30 3.19
C ILE A 202 -2.31 -39.68 2.53
N TRP A 203 -3.48 -39.98 1.97
CA TRP A 203 -3.70 -41.13 1.10
C TRP A 203 -4.41 -40.71 -0.18
N ARG A 204 -4.16 -41.42 -1.26
CA ARG A 204 -4.79 -41.19 -2.57
C ARG A 204 -5.45 -42.44 -3.10
N ARG A 205 -6.67 -42.30 -3.62
CA ARG A 205 -7.41 -43.34 -4.33
C ARG A 205 -8.05 -42.75 -5.58
N GLY A 206 -7.44 -42.98 -6.74
CA GLY A 206 -7.86 -42.32 -7.98
C GLY A 206 -7.76 -40.79 -7.86
N ASP A 207 -8.90 -40.12 -7.99
CA ASP A 207 -9.06 -38.67 -7.85
C ASP A 207 -9.48 -38.22 -6.43
N GLU A 208 -9.59 -39.16 -5.50
CA GLU A 208 -9.89 -38.88 -4.09
C GLU A 208 -8.58 -38.72 -3.30
N MET A 209 -8.55 -37.70 -2.44
CA MET A 209 -7.50 -37.49 -1.44
C MET A 209 -8.09 -37.63 -0.05
N PHE A 210 -7.37 -38.30 0.83
CA PHE A 210 -7.74 -38.46 2.23
C PHE A 210 -6.64 -37.88 3.09
N VAL A 211 -7.04 -37.11 4.09
CA VAL A 211 -6.12 -36.34 4.91
C VAL A 211 -6.38 -36.63 6.38
N GLN A 212 -5.32 -36.79 7.17
CA GLN A 212 -5.37 -36.67 8.61
C GLN A 212 -4.59 -35.42 9.01
N ALA A 213 -5.22 -34.54 9.80
CA ALA A 213 -4.62 -33.31 10.27
C ALA A 213 -4.88 -33.09 11.76
N GLY A 214 -4.03 -32.32 12.43
CA GLY A 214 -4.20 -31.98 13.83
C GLY A 214 -3.45 -30.71 14.21
N LEU A 215 -3.91 -30.08 15.29
CA LEU A 215 -3.31 -28.88 15.87
C LEU A 215 -2.25 -29.25 16.92
N PRO A 216 -1.24 -28.39 17.13
CA PRO A 216 -0.40 -28.43 18.33
C PRO A 216 -1.25 -28.27 19.60
N ALA A 217 -0.87 -28.94 20.69
CA ALA A 217 -1.66 -29.03 21.93
C ALA A 217 -1.97 -27.67 22.59
N ASP A 218 -1.09 -26.68 22.44
CA ASP A 218 -1.23 -25.33 23.04
C ASP A 218 -1.88 -24.30 22.10
N THR A 219 -2.52 -24.76 21.02
CA THR A 219 -3.23 -23.88 20.09
C THR A 219 -4.46 -23.26 20.76
N VAL A 220 -4.75 -22.00 20.45
CA VAL A 220 -5.90 -21.28 21.02
C VAL A 220 -7.23 -21.96 20.62
N ASN A 221 -8.11 -22.15 21.60
CA ASN A 221 -9.43 -22.76 21.44
C ASN A 221 -10.54 -21.71 21.27
N GLY A 222 -11.78 -22.14 21.08
CA GLY A 222 -12.96 -21.26 21.01
C GLY A 222 -13.45 -20.96 19.59
N PHE A 223 -12.91 -21.65 18.59
CA PHE A 223 -13.36 -21.63 17.21
C PHE A 223 -14.41 -22.71 16.97
N GLY A 224 -15.25 -22.52 15.94
CA GLY A 224 -16.02 -23.58 15.32
C GLY A 224 -15.09 -24.69 14.84
N LEU A 225 -14.31 -24.41 13.81
CA LEU A 225 -13.15 -25.21 13.42
C LEU A 225 -11.94 -24.28 13.29
N HIS A 226 -10.85 -24.55 14.03
CA HIS A 226 -9.69 -23.66 14.01
C HIS A 226 -9.21 -23.42 12.56
N PRO A 227 -9.03 -22.16 12.12
CA PRO A 227 -8.69 -21.85 10.72
C PRO A 227 -7.46 -22.58 10.21
N ALA A 228 -6.43 -22.74 11.05
CA ALA A 228 -5.22 -23.49 10.70
C ALA A 228 -5.47 -25.00 10.53
N LEU A 229 -6.45 -25.59 11.23
CA LEU A 229 -6.78 -27.01 11.09
C LEU A 229 -7.51 -27.27 9.76
N LEU A 230 -8.46 -26.40 9.42
CA LEU A 230 -9.11 -26.47 8.12
C LEU A 230 -8.11 -26.17 6.99
N ASP A 231 -7.20 -25.21 7.18
CA ASP A 231 -6.17 -24.91 6.18
C ASP A 231 -5.24 -26.10 5.96
N ALA A 232 -4.79 -26.76 7.03
CA ALA A 232 -3.99 -27.98 6.96
C ALA A 232 -4.66 -29.10 6.13
N VAL A 233 -5.99 -29.24 6.21
CA VAL A 233 -6.74 -30.17 5.35
C VAL A 233 -6.64 -29.77 3.88
N LEU A 234 -6.73 -28.48 3.57
CA LEU A 234 -6.76 -27.95 2.20
C LEU A 234 -5.38 -27.84 1.56
N GLN A 235 -4.31 -27.84 2.34
CA GLN A 235 -2.92 -27.80 1.85
C GLN A 235 -2.58 -28.95 0.89
N VAL A 236 -3.27 -30.10 1.00
CA VAL A 236 -3.11 -31.22 0.04
C VAL A 236 -3.44 -30.82 -1.40
N LEU A 237 -4.23 -29.77 -1.62
CA LEU A 237 -4.56 -29.26 -2.94
C LEU A 237 -3.38 -28.58 -3.64
N ILE A 238 -2.35 -28.19 -2.89
CA ILE A 238 -1.09 -27.65 -3.43
C ILE A 238 -0.27 -28.76 -4.13
N LEU A 239 -0.52 -30.03 -3.78
CA LEU A 239 0.18 -31.19 -4.36
C LEU A 239 -0.30 -31.59 -5.76
N ASP A 240 -1.38 -31.02 -6.28
CA ASP A 240 -1.89 -31.43 -7.60
C ASP A 240 -0.92 -30.94 -8.69
N PRO A 241 -0.21 -31.80 -9.44
CA PRO A 241 0.78 -31.35 -10.43
C PRO A 241 0.19 -30.51 -11.56
N ALA A 242 -1.14 -30.47 -11.73
CA ALA A 242 -1.82 -29.51 -12.60
C ALA A 242 -1.70 -28.06 -12.09
N THR A 243 -1.17 -27.83 -10.88
CA THR A 243 -1.19 -26.53 -10.22
C THR A 243 -0.05 -25.58 -10.61
N GLY A 244 0.84 -25.97 -11.51
CA GLY A 244 1.93 -25.12 -11.98
C GLY A 244 2.84 -24.61 -10.83
N ALA A 245 3.67 -23.60 -11.13
CA ALA A 245 4.65 -23.05 -10.17
C ALA A 245 4.16 -21.80 -9.41
N VAL A 246 2.89 -21.43 -9.53
CA VAL A 246 2.32 -20.19 -8.95
C VAL A 246 1.43 -20.54 -7.76
N PRO A 247 1.57 -19.83 -6.62
CA PRO A 247 0.75 -20.10 -5.44
C PRO A 247 -0.74 -19.86 -5.73
N ARG A 248 -1.58 -20.74 -5.19
CA ARG A 248 -3.04 -20.66 -5.28
C ARG A 248 -3.66 -20.53 -3.91
N LEU A 249 -4.71 -19.73 -3.81
CA LEU A 249 -5.51 -19.62 -2.60
C LEU A 249 -6.96 -20.07 -2.81
N PRO A 250 -7.60 -20.59 -1.76
CA PRO A 250 -9.05 -20.72 -1.71
C PRO A 250 -9.74 -19.39 -2.03
N PHE A 251 -10.61 -19.42 -3.03
CA PHE A 251 -11.23 -18.22 -3.60
C PHE A 251 -12.75 -18.24 -3.51
N ALA A 252 -13.40 -19.33 -3.92
CA ALA A 252 -14.85 -19.46 -3.90
C ALA A 252 -15.24 -20.70 -3.10
N TRP A 253 -16.18 -20.52 -2.18
CA TRP A 253 -16.72 -21.55 -1.30
C TRP A 253 -18.21 -21.65 -1.53
N GLU A 254 -18.75 -22.85 -1.64
CA GLU A 254 -20.18 -23.08 -1.77
C GLU A 254 -20.64 -24.20 -0.84
N ARG A 255 -21.82 -24.01 -0.25
CA ARG A 255 -22.49 -24.97 0.64
C ARG A 255 -21.57 -25.46 1.75
N VAL A 256 -21.06 -24.52 2.54
CA VAL A 256 -20.25 -24.84 3.73
C VAL A 256 -21.16 -24.98 4.95
N ARG A 257 -21.02 -26.11 5.63
CA ARG A 257 -21.77 -26.47 6.83
C ARG A 257 -20.81 -26.88 7.92
N LEU A 258 -20.90 -26.24 9.07
CA LEU A 258 -20.22 -26.64 10.30
C LEU A 258 -21.21 -27.44 11.17
N ALA A 259 -20.91 -28.72 11.41
CA ALA A 259 -21.78 -29.66 12.11
C ALA A 259 -21.42 -29.82 13.59
N ALA A 260 -20.13 -29.68 13.92
CA ALA A 260 -19.61 -29.82 15.28
C ALA A 260 -18.43 -28.86 15.48
N VAL A 261 -18.17 -28.49 16.74
CA VAL A 261 -17.16 -27.49 17.10
C VAL A 261 -16.02 -28.06 17.94
N GLY A 262 -14.88 -27.39 17.95
CA GLY A 262 -13.79 -27.66 18.91
C GLY A 262 -12.91 -28.88 18.62
N ALA A 263 -12.97 -29.44 17.40
CA ALA A 263 -12.09 -30.53 16.99
C ALA A 263 -10.61 -30.09 16.97
N GLN A 264 -9.74 -30.88 17.58
CA GLN A 264 -8.27 -30.66 17.61
C GLN A 264 -7.52 -31.52 16.58
N SER A 265 -8.14 -32.61 16.13
CA SER A 265 -7.69 -33.43 15.02
C SER A 265 -8.89 -33.86 14.20
N VAL A 266 -8.68 -33.94 12.89
CA VAL A 266 -9.71 -34.30 11.92
C VAL A 266 -9.17 -35.27 10.88
N ARG A 267 -10.09 -36.00 10.27
CA ARG A 267 -9.89 -36.74 9.04
C ARG A 267 -10.75 -36.09 7.96
N ALA A 268 -10.23 -35.98 6.75
CA ALA A 268 -10.94 -35.38 5.64
C ALA A 268 -10.89 -36.26 4.39
N ARG A 269 -11.96 -36.20 3.60
CA ARG A 269 -12.03 -36.73 2.24
C ARG A 269 -12.24 -35.55 1.30
N ILE A 270 -11.44 -35.50 0.25
CA ILE A 270 -11.48 -34.48 -0.78
C ILE A 270 -11.67 -35.15 -2.12
N THR A 271 -12.71 -34.73 -2.85
CA THR A 271 -13.10 -35.33 -4.13
C THR A 271 -13.15 -34.24 -5.19
N LYS A 272 -12.55 -34.50 -6.36
CA LYS A 272 -12.66 -33.58 -7.51
C LYS A 272 -14.10 -33.43 -7.97
N THR A 273 -14.48 -32.21 -8.31
CA THR A 273 -15.76 -31.85 -8.95
C THR A 273 -15.48 -31.23 -10.31
N ALA A 274 -16.52 -30.87 -11.07
CA ALA A 274 -16.35 -30.26 -12.39
C ALA A 274 -15.60 -28.91 -12.36
N SER A 275 -15.67 -28.16 -11.25
CA SER A 275 -15.20 -26.77 -11.11
C SER A 275 -14.33 -26.52 -9.87
N GLY A 276 -13.89 -27.58 -9.19
CA GLY A 276 -13.15 -27.47 -7.93
C GLY A 276 -13.09 -28.79 -7.18
N VAL A 277 -13.23 -28.74 -5.86
CA VAL A 277 -13.28 -29.92 -4.99
C VAL A 277 -14.43 -29.85 -3.99
N ALA A 278 -14.96 -31.01 -3.60
CA ALA A 278 -15.82 -31.16 -2.42
C ALA A 278 -14.97 -31.67 -1.25
N VAL A 279 -15.28 -31.24 -0.03
CA VAL A 279 -14.54 -31.61 1.19
C VAL A 279 -15.50 -32.08 2.26
N GLU A 280 -15.22 -33.23 2.84
CA GLU A 280 -15.92 -33.79 3.99
C GLU A 280 -14.91 -33.93 5.13
N VAL A 281 -15.24 -33.44 6.32
CA VAL A 281 -14.37 -33.45 7.49
C VAL A 281 -15.09 -34.12 8.65
N VAL A 282 -14.44 -35.09 9.28
CA VAL A 282 -14.92 -35.82 10.46
C VAL A 282 -13.90 -35.77 11.59
N ASP A 283 -14.37 -35.94 12.82
CA ASP A 283 -13.50 -36.12 13.99
C ASP A 283 -12.88 -37.54 14.03
N GLU A 284 -12.05 -37.81 15.03
CA GLU A 284 -11.39 -39.13 15.18
C GLU A 284 -12.37 -40.30 15.38
N SER A 285 -13.58 -40.00 15.88
CA SER A 285 -14.67 -40.96 16.05
C SER A 285 -15.52 -41.15 14.79
N GLY A 286 -15.25 -40.39 13.73
CA GLY A 286 -15.98 -40.44 12.46
C GLY A 286 -17.26 -39.60 12.45
N ARG A 287 -17.49 -38.73 13.45
CA ARG A 287 -18.64 -37.81 13.44
C ARG A 287 -18.34 -36.63 12.53
N SER A 288 -19.34 -36.19 11.76
CA SER A 288 -19.23 -35.03 10.88
C SER A 288 -18.86 -33.76 11.67
N VAL A 289 -17.86 -33.03 11.18
CA VAL A 289 -17.38 -31.76 11.73
C VAL A 289 -17.71 -30.63 10.76
N LEU A 290 -17.31 -30.75 9.49
CA LEU A 290 -17.52 -29.73 8.47
C LEU A 290 -17.66 -30.36 7.09
N SER A 291 -18.52 -29.78 6.24
CA SER A 291 -18.58 -30.14 4.82
C SER A 291 -18.54 -28.89 3.95
N ILE A 292 -17.88 -29.00 2.80
CA ILE A 292 -17.82 -27.99 1.74
C ILE A 292 -18.30 -28.66 0.47
N GLY A 293 -19.42 -28.18 -0.06
CA GLY A 293 -19.99 -28.73 -1.27
C GLY A 293 -19.15 -28.47 -2.52
N GLN A 294 -18.54 -27.28 -2.61
CA GLN A 294 -17.60 -26.94 -3.67
C GLN A 294 -16.62 -25.88 -3.19
N LEU A 295 -15.34 -26.07 -3.55
CA LEU A 295 -14.24 -25.16 -3.30
C LEU A 295 -13.43 -24.97 -4.58
N SER A 296 -13.28 -23.72 -5.00
CA SER A 296 -12.42 -23.35 -6.13
C SER A 296 -11.20 -22.56 -5.65
N LEU A 297 -10.05 -22.87 -6.25
CA LEU A 297 -8.79 -22.19 -6.00
C LEU A 297 -8.51 -21.16 -7.10
N ARG A 298 -7.77 -20.10 -6.77
CA ARG A 298 -7.33 -19.07 -7.73
C ARG A 298 -5.85 -18.78 -7.56
N GLU A 299 -5.15 -18.62 -8.68
CA GLU A 299 -3.74 -18.21 -8.72
C GLU A 299 -3.57 -16.77 -8.22
N ILE A 300 -2.46 -16.50 -7.53
CA ILE A 300 -2.03 -15.14 -7.19
C ILE A 300 -0.91 -14.73 -8.12
N ALA A 301 -1.11 -13.65 -8.89
CA ALA A 301 -0.06 -13.09 -9.73
C ALA A 301 1.08 -12.49 -8.88
N ALA A 302 2.32 -12.65 -9.34
CA ALA A 302 3.49 -12.03 -8.73
C ALA A 302 3.30 -10.49 -8.61
N GLY A 303 3.53 -9.93 -7.42
CA GLY A 303 3.36 -8.50 -7.14
C GLY A 303 1.94 -8.05 -6.73
N GLN A 304 0.93 -8.94 -6.77
CA GLN A 304 -0.42 -8.62 -6.27
C GLN A 304 -0.43 -8.44 -4.73
N LEU A 305 0.48 -9.12 -4.02
CA LEU A 305 0.68 -8.98 -2.57
C LEU A 305 1.55 -7.75 -2.22
N ASP A 306 2.48 -7.36 -3.11
CA ASP A 306 3.34 -6.17 -2.93
C ASP A 306 2.58 -4.85 -3.15
N THR A 307 1.63 -4.84 -4.07
CA THR A 307 0.80 -3.67 -4.37
C THR A 307 -0.21 -3.41 -3.25
N SER A 308 -0.71 -4.45 -2.60
CA SER A 308 -1.69 -4.35 -1.50
C SER A 308 -1.05 -4.00 -0.15
N THR A 309 0.22 -4.36 0.09
CA THR A 309 1.01 -3.82 1.22
C THR A 309 1.34 -2.34 1.02
N ARG A 310 1.70 -1.91 -0.21
CA ARG A 310 1.99 -0.52 -0.57
C ARG A 310 0.77 0.37 -0.87
N ALA A 311 -0.43 -0.21 -1.02
CA ALA A 311 -1.67 0.51 -1.35
C ALA A 311 -2.08 1.61 -0.34
N GLY A 312 -1.35 1.77 0.76
CA GLY A 312 -1.61 2.86 1.70
C GLY A 312 -0.58 3.97 1.75
N ASP A 313 0.40 4.02 0.84
CA ASP A 313 1.14 5.26 0.58
C ASP A 313 0.56 5.95 -0.66
N PRO A 314 -0.15 7.07 -0.50
CA PRO A 314 -0.81 7.73 -1.62
C PRO A 314 0.25 8.28 -2.59
N LEU A 315 0.19 7.88 -3.85
CA LEU A 315 0.94 8.55 -4.90
C LEU A 315 0.44 10.00 -5.01
N LEU A 316 1.36 10.96 -4.99
CA LEU A 316 1.06 12.39 -5.11
C LEU A 316 1.51 12.90 -6.48
N ARG A 317 0.68 13.70 -7.14
CA ARG A 317 1.06 14.50 -8.31
C ARG A 317 0.97 15.98 -8.00
N VAL A 318 1.77 16.78 -8.70
CA VAL A 318 1.63 18.24 -8.70
C VAL A 318 0.53 18.61 -9.69
N ASP A 319 -0.45 19.37 -9.22
CA ASP A 319 -1.51 19.96 -10.01
C ASP A 319 -1.42 21.49 -9.93
N TRP A 320 -1.52 22.16 -11.06
CA TRP A 320 -1.38 23.61 -11.17
C TRP A 320 -2.76 24.25 -11.16
N LYS A 321 -3.12 24.92 -10.06
CA LYS A 321 -4.42 25.55 -9.89
C LYS A 321 -4.38 27.01 -10.31
N PRO A 322 -5.36 27.49 -11.10
CA PRO A 322 -5.45 28.91 -11.44
C PRO A 322 -5.76 29.73 -10.18
N VAL A 323 -5.16 30.92 -10.08
CA VAL A 323 -5.39 31.88 -9.00
C VAL A 323 -5.63 33.27 -9.57
N ALA A 324 -6.47 34.06 -8.91
CA ALA A 324 -6.65 35.47 -9.23
C ALA A 324 -5.58 36.31 -8.53
N ALA A 325 -5.00 37.29 -9.22
CA ALA A 325 -4.19 38.32 -8.57
C ALA A 325 -5.10 39.19 -7.70
N ASN A 326 -4.70 39.44 -6.45
CA ASN A 326 -5.42 40.38 -5.60
C ASN A 326 -5.28 41.80 -6.17
N ALA A 327 -6.39 42.37 -6.67
CA ALA A 327 -6.43 43.74 -7.16
C ALA A 327 -6.35 44.72 -5.98
N GLY A 328 -5.25 45.47 -5.87
CA GLY A 328 -5.05 46.48 -4.81
C GLY A 328 -3.62 46.67 -4.32
N VAL A 329 -2.62 46.01 -4.91
CA VAL A 329 -1.22 46.11 -4.46
C VAL A 329 -0.50 47.25 -5.18
N ASN A 330 0.21 48.09 -4.40
CA ASN A 330 1.09 49.14 -4.93
C ASN A 330 2.24 48.53 -5.75
N THR A 331 2.67 49.21 -6.82
CA THR A 331 3.80 48.77 -7.64
C THR A 331 5.04 48.54 -6.77
N VAL A 332 5.61 47.32 -6.87
CA VAL A 332 6.79 46.95 -6.09
C VAL A 332 8.06 47.52 -6.75
N SER A 333 8.89 48.19 -5.95
CA SER A 333 10.24 48.58 -6.38
C SER A 333 11.15 47.35 -6.45
N TYR A 334 11.86 47.18 -7.55
CA TYR A 334 12.75 46.04 -7.78
C TYR A 334 14.09 46.46 -8.39
N GLN A 335 15.11 45.63 -8.20
CA GLN A 335 16.43 45.73 -8.84
C GLN A 335 16.83 44.40 -9.46
N ALA A 336 17.55 44.42 -10.59
CA ALA A 336 18.09 43.20 -11.16
C ALA A 336 19.30 42.73 -10.34
N TRP A 337 19.46 41.41 -10.19
CA TRP A 337 20.61 40.82 -9.49
C TRP A 337 21.94 41.30 -10.08
N SER A 338 22.04 41.44 -11.41
CA SER A 338 23.24 41.94 -12.10
C SER A 338 23.71 43.31 -11.59
N ASP A 339 22.77 44.15 -11.18
CA ASP A 339 23.05 45.55 -10.80
C ASP A 339 23.52 45.65 -9.35
N VAL A 340 23.17 44.65 -8.52
CA VAL A 340 23.46 44.64 -7.07
C VAL A 340 24.49 43.60 -6.65
N ALA A 341 24.83 42.64 -7.54
CA ALA A 341 25.80 41.58 -7.25
C ALA A 341 27.25 42.07 -7.24
N GLY A 342 27.58 43.08 -8.06
CA GLY A 342 28.93 43.61 -8.26
C GLY A 342 29.33 44.79 -7.34
N ILE A 343 28.41 45.29 -6.52
CA ILE A 343 28.68 46.39 -5.60
C ILE A 343 29.45 45.84 -4.39
N GLU A 344 30.65 46.36 -4.12
CA GLU A 344 31.49 45.93 -2.99
C GLU A 344 30.80 46.20 -1.64
N SER A 345 31.06 45.33 -0.66
CA SER A 345 30.54 45.43 0.71
C SER A 345 31.16 46.64 1.43
N GLY A 346 30.58 47.82 1.22
CA GLY A 346 31.01 49.08 1.82
C GLY A 346 30.17 50.28 1.38
N GLU A 347 29.53 50.21 0.21
CA GLU A 347 28.57 51.23 -0.24
C GLU A 347 27.18 50.98 0.35
N THR A 348 26.70 51.92 1.18
CA THR A 348 25.36 51.95 1.79
C THR A 348 24.26 52.35 0.79
N ALA A 349 24.30 51.85 -0.44
CA ALA A 349 23.21 52.04 -1.38
C ALA A 349 22.00 51.17 -0.92
N PRO A 350 20.81 51.75 -0.71
CA PRO A 350 19.64 50.97 -0.32
C PRO A 350 19.27 49.97 -1.41
N VAL A 351 19.14 48.70 -1.03
CA VAL A 351 18.69 47.63 -1.93
C VAL A 351 17.16 47.60 -1.94
N ALA A 352 16.57 47.41 -3.11
CA ALA A 352 15.12 47.26 -3.24
C ALA A 352 14.59 46.06 -2.43
N PRO A 353 13.33 46.10 -1.97
CA PRO A 353 12.71 44.98 -1.25
C PRO A 353 12.59 43.72 -2.14
N LEU A 354 12.59 43.88 -3.47
CA LEU A 354 12.62 42.79 -4.43
C LEU A 354 13.91 42.82 -5.26
N VAL A 355 14.64 41.71 -5.26
CA VAL A 355 15.78 41.50 -6.16
C VAL A 355 15.41 40.41 -7.17
N VAL A 356 15.64 40.66 -8.45
CA VAL A 356 15.19 39.76 -9.54
C VAL A 356 16.37 39.11 -10.22
N LEU A 357 16.43 37.78 -10.18
CA LEU A 357 17.32 36.97 -11.00
C LEU A 357 16.56 36.48 -12.23
N ASP A 358 16.76 37.16 -13.36
CA ASP A 358 16.11 36.78 -14.61
C ASP A 358 16.92 35.73 -15.37
N LEU A 359 16.45 34.48 -15.39
CA LEU A 359 17.08 33.38 -16.11
C LEU A 359 16.42 33.13 -17.47
N ARG A 360 15.43 33.93 -17.86
CA ARG A 360 14.68 33.78 -19.13
C ARG A 360 15.52 34.17 -20.36
N ASP A 361 16.53 35.01 -20.17
CA ASP A 361 17.36 35.59 -21.23
C ASP A 361 18.46 34.65 -21.76
N THR A 362 18.33 33.34 -21.53
CA THR A 362 19.18 32.39 -22.25
C THR A 362 18.82 32.40 -23.72
N THR A 363 19.76 32.91 -24.53
CA THR A 363 19.70 32.90 -25.99
C THR A 363 19.27 31.53 -26.51
N ALA A 364 18.54 31.49 -27.63
CA ALA A 364 18.10 30.26 -28.28
C ALA A 364 19.26 29.25 -28.55
N ALA A 365 20.51 29.74 -28.61
CA ALA A 365 21.72 28.93 -28.70
C ALA A 365 21.98 28.04 -27.46
N ALA A 366 21.56 28.43 -26.26
CA ALA A 366 21.65 27.60 -25.05
C ALA A 366 20.54 26.52 -24.97
N ARG A 367 19.43 26.71 -25.71
CA ARG A 367 18.31 25.75 -25.81
C ARG A 367 18.49 24.73 -26.94
N SER A 368 19.30 25.05 -27.95
CA SER A 368 19.66 24.13 -29.04
C SER A 368 20.91 23.34 -28.66
N VAL A 369 20.74 22.38 -27.78
CA VAL A 369 21.81 21.45 -27.43
C VAL A 369 21.80 20.30 -28.43
N THR A 370 22.90 20.10 -29.15
CA THR A 370 23.03 19.09 -30.22
C THR A 370 23.41 17.69 -29.72
N THR A 371 23.86 17.56 -28.47
CA THR A 371 24.28 16.28 -27.85
C THR A 371 23.86 16.17 -26.39
N ALA A 372 23.61 14.96 -25.88
CA ALA A 372 23.20 14.75 -24.49
C ALA A 372 24.24 15.27 -23.47
N ASP A 373 25.54 15.11 -23.74
CA ASP A 373 26.62 15.56 -22.84
C ASP A 373 26.65 17.08 -22.68
N ALA A 374 26.41 17.83 -23.75
CA ALA A 374 26.32 19.28 -23.69
C ALA A 374 25.08 19.73 -22.89
N ALA A 375 23.99 18.96 -22.91
CA ALA A 375 22.79 19.28 -22.14
C ALA A 375 23.05 19.08 -20.64
N VAL A 376 23.70 17.98 -20.27
CA VAL A 376 24.11 17.70 -18.88
C VAL A 376 25.07 18.78 -18.37
N ALA A 377 26.08 19.14 -19.15
CA ALA A 377 27.02 20.20 -18.78
C ALA A 377 26.31 21.55 -18.60
N GLY A 378 25.36 21.89 -19.48
CA GLY A 378 24.55 23.10 -19.39
C GLY A 378 23.67 23.14 -18.13
N VAL A 379 23.04 22.02 -17.78
CA VAL A 379 22.28 21.87 -16.52
C VAL A 379 23.20 22.10 -15.31
N HIS A 380 24.34 21.43 -15.24
CA HIS A 380 25.30 21.58 -14.14
C HIS A 380 25.80 23.03 -14.00
N ALA A 381 26.20 23.65 -15.10
CA ALA A 381 26.68 25.04 -15.10
C ALA A 381 25.58 25.99 -14.60
N ARG A 382 24.33 25.82 -15.05
CA ARG A 382 23.21 26.67 -14.64
C ARG A 382 22.88 26.51 -13.16
N VAL A 383 22.77 25.27 -12.67
CA VAL A 383 22.48 25.00 -11.26
C VAL A 383 23.60 25.54 -10.37
N SER A 384 24.87 25.36 -10.78
CA SER A 384 26.03 25.87 -10.01
C SER A 384 26.06 27.40 -9.97
N SER A 385 25.73 28.06 -11.08
CA SER A 385 25.63 29.53 -11.13
C SER A 385 24.52 30.05 -10.20
N VAL A 386 23.33 29.44 -10.22
CA VAL A 386 22.23 29.86 -9.34
C VAL A 386 22.55 29.56 -7.88
N LEU A 387 23.21 28.43 -7.57
CA LEU A 387 23.66 28.13 -6.23
C LEU A 387 24.60 29.22 -5.68
N ALA A 388 25.55 29.70 -6.48
CA ALA A 388 26.43 30.79 -6.08
C ALA A 388 25.64 32.09 -5.78
N VAL A 389 24.61 32.39 -6.58
CA VAL A 389 23.71 33.53 -6.32
C VAL A 389 22.97 33.37 -4.98
N VAL A 390 22.38 32.20 -4.73
CA VAL A 390 21.66 31.91 -3.48
C VAL A 390 22.59 32.04 -2.27
N GLN A 391 23.83 31.53 -2.37
CA GLN A 391 24.84 31.64 -1.31
C GLN A 391 25.24 33.11 -1.06
N GLN A 392 25.50 33.88 -2.12
CA GLN A 392 25.86 35.29 -1.99
C GLN A 392 24.71 36.13 -1.42
N PHE A 393 23.48 35.89 -1.87
CA PHE A 393 22.29 36.61 -1.41
C PHE A 393 21.96 36.34 0.06
N THR A 394 22.18 35.11 0.52
CA THR A 394 21.92 34.74 1.92
C THR A 394 23.02 35.18 2.87
N ALA A 395 24.28 35.22 2.42
CA ALA A 395 25.42 35.60 3.25
C ALA A 395 25.53 37.12 3.50
N ALA A 396 25.05 37.97 2.59
CA ALA A 396 25.23 39.42 2.70
C ALA A 396 24.07 40.10 3.46
N GLU A 397 24.39 40.77 4.58
CA GLU A 397 23.41 41.46 5.45
C GLU A 397 22.57 42.52 4.72
N ARG A 398 23.13 43.15 3.68
CA ARG A 398 22.41 44.16 2.88
C ARG A 398 21.13 43.63 2.22
N PHE A 399 21.04 42.31 2.03
CA PHE A 399 19.86 41.66 1.45
C PHE A 399 18.91 41.11 2.50
N ALA A 400 19.17 41.27 3.81
CA ALA A 400 18.41 40.61 4.88
C ALA A 400 16.91 40.92 4.83
N SER A 401 16.52 42.12 4.39
CA SER A 401 15.13 42.57 4.23
C SER A 401 14.57 42.39 2.81
N SER A 402 15.33 41.81 1.88
CA SER A 402 14.94 41.63 0.49
C SER A 402 14.50 40.19 0.19
N THR A 403 13.60 40.05 -0.77
CA THR A 403 13.18 38.78 -1.36
C THR A 403 13.85 38.59 -2.71
N LEU A 404 14.42 37.40 -2.96
CA LEU A 404 14.96 37.04 -4.27
C LEU A 404 13.89 36.34 -5.10
N LEU A 405 13.50 36.96 -6.21
CA LEU A 405 12.61 36.39 -7.21
C LEU A 405 13.42 35.82 -8.36
N VAL A 406 13.33 34.51 -8.57
CA VAL A 406 13.99 33.81 -9.67
C VAL A 406 12.98 33.59 -10.78
N LEU A 407 13.23 34.18 -11.96
CA LEU A 407 12.38 34.05 -13.13
C LEU A 407 12.95 33.01 -14.08
N THR A 408 12.12 32.04 -14.46
CA THR A 408 12.45 31.03 -15.47
C THR A 408 11.46 31.08 -16.63
N SER A 409 11.76 30.38 -17.72
CA SER A 409 10.83 30.18 -18.83
C SER A 409 10.94 28.74 -19.34
N GLY A 410 9.82 28.01 -19.34
CA GLY A 410 9.77 26.63 -19.82
C GLY A 410 10.28 25.60 -18.81
N ALA A 411 10.45 25.97 -17.54
CA ALA A 411 10.95 25.11 -16.48
C ALA A 411 9.91 24.10 -15.96
N VAL A 412 8.62 24.44 -16.08
CA VAL A 412 7.52 23.62 -15.56
C VAL A 412 6.40 23.45 -16.58
N ALA A 413 5.81 22.25 -16.58
CA ALA A 413 4.59 21.95 -17.31
C ALA A 413 3.37 22.38 -16.47
N VAL A 414 2.55 23.27 -17.02
CA VAL A 414 1.21 23.59 -16.52
C VAL A 414 0.23 22.84 -17.43
N ALA A 415 -0.65 22.01 -16.84
CA ALA A 415 -1.52 21.08 -17.58
C ALA A 415 -0.73 20.10 -18.48
N SER A 416 -1.20 19.82 -19.70
CA SER A 416 -0.61 18.84 -20.64
C SER A 416 0.59 19.37 -21.44
N GLY A 417 1.17 20.52 -21.06
CA GLY A 417 2.36 21.06 -21.71
C GLY A 417 3.62 20.24 -21.41
N ALA A 418 4.65 20.39 -22.25
CA ALA A 418 5.97 19.81 -22.01
C ALA A 418 6.93 20.82 -21.35
N VAL A 419 7.87 20.32 -20.55
CA VAL A 419 9.02 21.10 -20.08
C VAL A 419 9.94 21.32 -21.28
N SER A 420 10.28 22.58 -21.56
CA SER A 420 11.11 22.96 -22.71
C SER A 420 12.51 23.44 -22.31
N ASP A 421 12.75 23.67 -21.02
CA ASP A 421 14.05 24.07 -20.48
C ASP A 421 14.45 23.22 -19.28
N LEU A 422 15.27 22.19 -19.55
CA LEU A 422 15.73 21.23 -18.53
C LEU A 422 16.66 21.87 -17.50
N ALA A 423 17.47 22.86 -17.90
CA ALA A 423 18.36 23.55 -16.98
C ALA A 423 17.56 24.42 -16.00
N ALA A 424 16.51 25.10 -16.49
CA ALA A 424 15.58 25.82 -15.65
C ALA A 424 14.76 24.88 -14.75
N ALA A 425 14.34 23.71 -15.24
CA ALA A 425 13.67 22.69 -14.42
C ALA A 425 14.56 22.18 -13.27
N ALA A 426 15.87 22.02 -13.51
CA ALA A 426 16.83 21.65 -12.47
C ALA A 426 17.01 22.77 -11.42
N VAL A 427 17.00 24.04 -11.85
CA VAL A 427 16.99 25.20 -10.95
C VAL A 427 15.77 25.17 -10.02
N TRP A 428 14.60 24.75 -10.52
CA TRP A 428 13.42 24.56 -9.66
C TRP A 428 13.64 23.51 -8.56
N GLY A 429 14.42 22.47 -8.81
CA GLY A 429 14.84 21.50 -7.79
C GLY A 429 15.73 22.12 -6.71
N LEU A 430 16.74 22.89 -7.12
CA LEU A 430 17.63 23.62 -6.20
C LEU A 430 16.84 24.60 -5.33
N MET A 431 16.01 25.44 -5.94
CA MET A 431 15.29 26.51 -5.25
C MET A 431 14.28 25.98 -4.23
N ARG A 432 13.65 24.82 -4.47
CA ARG A 432 12.80 24.15 -3.46
C ARG A 432 13.57 23.79 -2.18
N SER A 433 14.84 23.41 -2.33
CA SER A 433 15.72 23.13 -1.19
C SER A 433 16.01 24.43 -0.44
N ALA A 434 16.41 25.49 -1.15
CA ALA A 434 16.65 26.81 -0.58
C ALA A 434 15.41 27.40 0.13
N GLN A 435 14.21 27.22 -0.42
CA GLN A 435 12.94 27.62 0.20
C GLN A 435 12.63 26.86 1.50
N SER A 436 13.04 25.60 1.58
CA SER A 436 12.86 24.78 2.79
C SER A 436 13.85 25.19 3.89
N GLU A 437 15.06 25.62 3.51
CA GLU A 437 16.10 26.07 4.44
C GLU A 437 15.85 27.50 4.94
N VAL A 438 15.38 28.40 4.07
CA VAL A 438 15.11 29.80 4.41
C VAL A 438 13.71 30.22 3.93
N PRO A 439 12.65 29.88 4.70
CA PRO A 439 11.27 30.17 4.33
C PRO A 439 11.01 31.68 4.12
N GLY A 440 10.21 32.00 3.11
CA GLY A 440 9.76 33.38 2.84
C GLY A 440 10.75 34.29 2.12
N ARG A 441 11.99 33.82 1.85
CA ARG A 441 13.05 34.65 1.23
C ARG A 441 13.23 34.47 -0.27
N PHE A 442 12.63 33.43 -0.83
CA PHE A 442 12.75 33.08 -2.24
C PHE A 442 11.39 32.86 -2.88
N VAL A 443 11.16 33.52 -4.02
CA VAL A 443 9.99 33.30 -4.87
C VAL A 443 10.47 32.79 -6.23
N LEU A 444 9.75 31.82 -6.79
CA LEU A 444 10.08 31.19 -8.06
C LEU A 444 8.91 31.35 -9.02
N ALA A 445 9.15 31.94 -10.19
CA ALA A 445 8.11 32.16 -11.19
C ALA A 445 8.56 31.72 -12.59
N ASP A 446 7.79 30.82 -13.21
CA ASP A 446 8.03 30.39 -14.60
C ASP A 446 7.09 31.12 -15.55
N ILE A 447 7.62 31.97 -16.42
CA ILE A 447 6.87 32.94 -17.22
C ILE A 447 7.09 32.65 -18.72
N ASP A 448 5.99 32.63 -19.49
CA ASP A 448 6.01 32.36 -20.94
C ASP A 448 6.19 33.61 -21.82
N THR A 449 5.95 34.81 -21.29
CA THR A 449 6.10 36.06 -22.05
C THR A 449 7.56 36.39 -22.34
N ALA A 450 7.89 36.64 -23.61
CA ALA A 450 9.19 37.14 -24.04
C ALA A 450 9.31 38.65 -23.74
N GLY A 451 10.37 39.04 -23.02
CA GLY A 451 10.66 40.44 -22.69
C GLY A 451 11.63 40.54 -21.51
N GLY A 452 12.67 41.37 -21.66
CA GLY A 452 13.62 41.66 -20.58
C GLY A 452 13.00 42.51 -19.46
N LEU A 453 13.71 42.66 -18.36
CA LEU A 453 13.24 43.39 -17.15
C LEU A 453 12.91 44.89 -17.38
N ALA A 454 13.26 45.45 -18.54
CA ALA A 454 12.98 46.82 -18.94
C ALA A 454 11.73 46.99 -19.83
N GLY A 455 10.98 45.91 -20.11
CA GLY A 455 9.79 45.96 -20.96
C GLY A 455 8.58 46.60 -20.28
N GLU A 456 7.75 47.30 -21.07
CA GLU A 456 6.46 47.83 -20.62
C GLU A 456 5.59 46.70 -20.03
N GLY A 457 5.06 46.91 -18.82
CA GLY A 457 4.23 45.91 -18.11
C GLY A 457 4.97 44.95 -17.17
N THR A 458 6.32 44.92 -17.18
CA THR A 458 7.11 44.05 -16.28
C THR A 458 6.83 44.33 -14.81
N ALA A 459 6.84 45.60 -14.40
CA ALA A 459 6.58 45.99 -13.02
C ALA A 459 5.20 45.54 -12.51
N ALA A 460 4.18 45.61 -13.38
CA ALA A 460 2.83 45.14 -13.07
C ALA A 460 2.79 43.61 -12.91
N LEU A 461 3.49 42.86 -13.77
CA LEU A 461 3.60 41.41 -13.68
C LEU A 461 4.32 40.95 -12.40
N LEU A 462 5.46 41.56 -12.05
CA LEU A 462 6.18 41.24 -10.81
C LEU A 462 5.35 41.56 -9.57
N THR A 463 4.60 42.66 -9.60
CA THR A 463 3.66 43.02 -8.53
C THR A 463 2.56 41.97 -8.40
N ALA A 464 1.98 41.51 -9.51
CA ALA A 464 0.95 40.48 -9.51
C ALA A 464 1.48 39.14 -8.97
N VAL A 465 2.70 38.75 -9.36
CA VAL A 465 3.40 37.56 -8.85
C VAL A 465 3.52 37.62 -7.33
N LEU A 466 4.03 38.72 -6.77
CA LEU A 466 4.19 38.85 -5.33
C LEU A 466 2.86 38.97 -4.57
N ALA A 467 1.84 39.60 -5.17
CA ALA A 467 0.52 39.77 -4.57
C ALA A 467 -0.22 38.45 -4.30
N VAL A 468 0.16 37.36 -4.97
CA VAL A 468 -0.37 36.02 -4.72
C VAL A 468 0.11 35.48 -3.37
N GLY A 469 1.29 35.89 -2.90
CA GLY A 469 1.84 35.45 -1.62
C GLY A 469 2.34 33.99 -1.59
N GLU A 470 2.52 33.38 -2.77
CA GLU A 470 2.94 31.99 -2.90
C GLU A 470 4.43 31.89 -3.28
N PRO A 471 5.17 30.91 -2.73
CA PRO A 471 6.60 30.77 -2.98
C PRO A 471 6.92 30.29 -4.41
N GLN A 472 5.97 29.68 -5.09
CA GLN A 472 6.14 29.11 -6.44
C GLN A 472 4.92 29.41 -7.30
N MET A 473 5.14 29.80 -8.54
CA MET A 473 4.07 30.02 -9.51
C MET A 473 4.51 29.86 -10.96
N ALA A 474 3.51 29.73 -11.83
CA ALA A 474 3.69 29.79 -13.27
C ALA A 474 2.72 30.82 -13.85
N VAL A 475 3.18 31.56 -14.86
CA VAL A 475 2.38 32.52 -15.62
C VAL A 475 2.26 32.00 -17.05
N ARG A 476 1.02 31.81 -17.51
CA ARG A 476 0.72 31.36 -18.88
C ARG A 476 -0.33 32.27 -19.51
N ALA A 477 0.01 32.93 -20.61
CA ALA A 477 -0.85 33.89 -21.30
C ALA A 477 -1.50 34.92 -20.35
N GLY A 478 -0.76 35.38 -19.35
CA GLY A 478 -1.22 36.33 -18.32
C GLY A 478 -2.03 35.73 -17.16
N ALA A 479 -2.39 34.44 -17.20
CA ALA A 479 -3.03 33.74 -16.09
C ALA A 479 -1.99 33.18 -15.10
N LEU A 480 -2.29 33.28 -13.81
CA LEU A 480 -1.43 32.83 -12.71
C LEU A 480 -1.84 31.44 -12.23
N PHE A 481 -0.85 30.57 -12.01
CA PHE A 481 -1.06 29.21 -11.53
C PHE A 481 -0.13 28.91 -10.35
N VAL A 482 -0.64 28.18 -9.36
CA VAL A 482 0.11 27.76 -8.17
C VAL A 482 0.16 26.23 -8.07
N PRO A 483 1.29 25.63 -7.67
CA PRO A 483 1.40 24.19 -7.55
C PRO A 483 0.72 23.71 -6.25
N ARG A 484 -0.04 22.62 -6.35
CA ARG A 484 -0.66 21.91 -5.22
C ARG A 484 -0.41 20.42 -5.36
N LEU A 485 -0.19 19.73 -4.25
CA LEU A 485 -0.10 18.27 -4.26
C LEU A 485 -1.51 17.68 -4.21
N GLN A 486 -1.80 16.78 -5.15
CA GLN A 486 -3.04 16.03 -5.24
C GLN A 486 -2.74 14.54 -5.13
N ARG A 487 -3.55 13.82 -4.35
CA ARG A 487 -3.50 12.35 -4.31
C ARG A 487 -4.00 11.78 -5.63
N ILE A 488 -3.25 10.85 -6.19
CA ILE A 488 -3.71 9.96 -7.23
C ILE A 488 -4.48 8.86 -6.51
N SER A 489 -5.80 8.88 -6.60
CA SER A 489 -6.59 7.69 -6.28
C SER A 489 -6.15 6.61 -7.26
N ALA A 490 -5.74 5.46 -6.76
CA ALA A 490 -5.54 4.29 -7.61
C ALA A 490 -6.88 4.06 -8.31
N LEU A 491 -6.96 4.40 -9.60
CA LEU A 491 -8.08 4.01 -10.43
C LEU A 491 -8.16 2.49 -10.29
N ALA A 492 -9.36 2.00 -9.96
CA ALA A 492 -9.69 0.59 -10.11
C ALA A 492 -9.24 0.19 -11.51
N VAL A 493 -8.17 -0.59 -11.59
CA VAL A 493 -7.61 -1.03 -12.85
C VAL A 493 -8.69 -1.91 -13.48
N SER A 494 -9.36 -1.39 -14.51
CA SER A 494 -10.20 -2.21 -15.37
C SER A 494 -9.30 -3.22 -16.09
N PRO A 495 -9.76 -4.45 -16.35
CA PRO A 495 -8.89 -5.56 -16.80
C PRO A 495 -8.31 -5.42 -18.22
N GLU A 496 -8.55 -4.31 -18.92
CA GLU A 496 -8.18 -4.12 -20.33
C GLU A 496 -7.03 -3.15 -20.58
N GLU A 497 -6.39 -2.59 -19.55
CA GLU A 497 -5.22 -1.74 -19.78
C GLU A 497 -3.91 -2.55 -19.88
N VAL A 498 -3.42 -2.61 -21.14
CA VAL A 498 -2.02 -2.67 -21.58
C VAL A 498 -0.99 -2.63 -20.44
N PRO A 499 -0.10 -3.64 -20.32
CA PRO A 499 0.95 -3.68 -19.29
C PRO A 499 1.70 -2.35 -19.17
N VAL A 500 2.06 -1.93 -17.95
CA VAL A 500 2.87 -0.71 -17.71
C VAL A 500 4.10 -0.67 -18.63
N ALA A 501 4.69 -1.82 -18.92
CA ALA A 501 5.80 -1.97 -19.85
C ALA A 501 5.51 -1.43 -21.26
N GLU A 502 4.30 -1.62 -21.79
CA GLU A 502 3.88 -1.10 -23.10
C GLU A 502 3.55 0.40 -23.06
N ARG A 503 3.06 0.93 -21.92
CA ARG A 503 2.91 2.41 -21.73
C ARG A 503 4.26 3.12 -21.62
N VAL A 504 5.28 2.45 -21.07
CA VAL A 504 6.65 2.95 -20.99
C VAL A 504 7.42 2.72 -22.29
N ALA A 505 7.04 1.74 -23.11
CA ALA A 505 7.70 1.44 -24.39
C ALA A 505 7.65 2.61 -25.40
N GLY A 506 6.75 3.58 -25.22
CA GLY A 506 6.67 4.79 -26.04
C GLY A 506 7.38 6.03 -25.47
N GLY A 507 7.97 5.97 -24.28
CA GLY A 507 8.54 7.15 -23.62
C GLY A 507 9.63 6.86 -22.59
N THR A 508 10.61 7.76 -22.49
CA THR A 508 11.66 7.66 -21.47
C THR A 508 11.09 7.94 -20.08
N VAL A 509 11.05 6.93 -19.22
CA VAL A 509 10.71 7.09 -17.80
C VAL A 509 11.98 6.97 -16.97
N VAL A 510 12.30 8.02 -16.22
CA VAL A 510 13.42 8.05 -15.28
C VAL A 510 12.89 7.71 -13.89
N ILE A 511 13.19 6.48 -13.44
CA ILE A 511 12.93 6.05 -12.07
C ILE A 511 14.18 6.37 -11.25
N THR A 512 14.07 7.25 -10.26
CA THR A 512 15.18 7.61 -9.36
C THR A 512 14.79 7.32 -7.91
N GLY A 513 15.70 6.72 -7.14
CA GLY A 513 15.48 6.38 -5.72
C GLY A 513 15.81 4.95 -5.25
N GLY A 514 16.53 4.15 -6.03
CA GLY A 514 16.72 2.72 -5.75
C GLY A 514 17.86 2.29 -4.80
N THR A 515 18.81 3.15 -4.43
CA THR A 515 19.94 2.72 -3.57
C THR A 515 20.29 3.79 -2.54
N GLY A 516 20.10 3.46 -1.26
CA GLY A 516 20.02 4.38 -0.12
C GLY A 516 21.32 5.09 0.29
N GLY A 517 21.14 6.21 1.00
CA GLY A 517 22.18 6.95 1.71
C GLY A 517 21.95 8.47 1.73
N TRP A 518 21.11 8.95 2.66
CA TRP A 518 21.06 10.28 3.29
C TRP A 518 21.12 11.59 2.45
N VAL A 519 20.14 12.47 2.73
CA VAL A 519 19.94 13.90 2.37
C VAL A 519 19.17 14.22 1.07
N ARG A 520 17.87 14.49 1.30
CA ARG A 520 16.88 15.36 0.61
C ARG A 520 17.36 16.16 -0.62
N CYS A 521 16.77 15.87 -1.79
CA CYS A 521 15.91 16.75 -2.61
C CYS A 521 15.88 16.34 -4.11
N TRP A 522 14.92 16.89 -4.85
CA TRP A 522 14.00 16.20 -5.78
C TRP A 522 14.09 16.70 -7.24
N PRO A 523 13.70 15.91 -8.26
CA PRO A 523 12.33 16.04 -8.77
C PRO A 523 11.62 14.71 -9.17
N GLY A 524 10.47 14.43 -8.55
CA GLY A 524 9.36 13.69 -9.15
C GLY A 524 8.80 12.45 -8.42
N ILE A 525 8.71 12.35 -7.07
CA ILE A 525 7.66 11.68 -6.20
C ILE A 525 8.11 11.69 -4.69
N TRP A 526 7.27 12.14 -3.73
CA TRP A 526 7.70 12.67 -2.39
C TRP A 526 6.99 11.80 -1.38
N CYS A 527 7.77 11.20 -0.48
CA CYS A 527 7.32 10.43 0.65
C CYS A 527 7.70 11.20 1.94
N PRO A 528 6.81 11.34 2.93
CA PRO A 528 7.13 12.03 4.18
C PRO A 528 7.50 11.03 5.28
N VAL A 529 8.79 10.90 5.61
CA VAL A 529 9.24 10.34 6.90
C VAL A 529 10.43 11.16 7.42
N THR A 530 10.45 11.34 8.75
CA THR A 530 11.11 12.34 9.58
C THR A 530 12.63 12.18 9.83
N GLY A 531 13.29 13.33 10.03
CA GLY A 531 14.27 13.64 11.11
C GLY A 531 15.64 12.97 11.10
N CYS A 532 16.69 13.71 10.70
CA CYS A 532 17.99 13.67 11.41
C CYS A 532 18.92 14.81 11.00
N ASP A 533 19.68 15.28 11.99
CA ASP A 533 20.66 16.37 11.97
C ASP A 533 22.03 15.92 11.40
N ARG A 534 22.60 16.77 10.53
CA ARG A 534 24.02 16.88 10.07
C ARG A 534 24.62 15.92 9.02
N TRP A 535 24.98 16.56 7.89
CA TRP A 535 26.17 16.52 6.99
C TRP A 535 26.91 15.22 6.62
N CYS A 536 27.03 14.97 5.30
CA CYS A 536 28.27 14.59 4.60
C CYS A 536 28.12 14.63 3.05
N TRP A 537 29.11 15.21 2.34
CA TRP A 537 29.34 15.07 0.88
C TRP A 537 30.19 13.80 0.62
N PRO A 538 30.01 13.07 -0.51
CA PRO A 538 31.07 13.11 -1.52
C PRO A 538 30.68 12.82 -3.00
N VAL A 539 31.59 13.28 -3.87
CA VAL A 539 31.72 13.12 -5.32
C VAL A 539 31.99 11.66 -5.73
N GLY A 540 31.44 11.21 -6.87
CA GLY A 540 31.79 9.91 -7.48
C GLY A 540 31.28 9.73 -8.92
N VAL A 541 32.22 9.69 -9.87
CA VAL A 541 32.02 9.47 -11.32
C VAL A 541 31.76 7.99 -11.62
N ALA A 542 30.84 7.67 -12.52
CA ALA A 542 30.79 6.35 -13.17
C ALA A 542 30.43 6.46 -14.67
N ARG A 543 31.35 6.00 -15.52
CA ARG A 543 31.19 5.80 -16.97
C ARG A 543 30.45 4.50 -17.24
N THR A 544 29.60 4.47 -18.25
CA THR A 544 29.07 3.21 -18.82
C THR A 544 29.18 3.21 -20.34
N ARG A 545 29.69 2.09 -20.87
CA ARG A 545 29.97 1.82 -22.29
C ARG A 545 28.68 1.56 -23.08
N LEU A 546 28.61 2.12 -24.28
CA LEU A 546 27.64 1.78 -25.31
C LEU A 546 28.09 0.52 -26.08
N VAL A 547 27.18 -0.42 -26.31
CA VAL A 547 27.31 -1.49 -27.30
C VAL A 547 26.46 -1.09 -28.52
N PRO A 548 26.98 -1.14 -29.76
CA PRO A 548 26.21 -0.76 -30.95
C PRO A 548 25.33 -1.93 -31.42
N ALA A 549 24.08 -1.62 -31.78
CA ALA A 549 23.21 -2.53 -32.51
C ALA A 549 23.36 -2.28 -34.02
N SER A 550 23.50 -3.36 -34.76
CA SER A 550 23.52 -3.48 -36.23
C SER A 550 22.20 -3.11 -36.89
#